data_AF-A0A419EZJ8-F1
#
_entry.id   AF-A0A419EZJ8-F1
#
_cell.length_a   1.000
_cell.length_b   1.000
_cell.length_c   1.000
_cell.angle_alpha   90.00
_cell.angle_beta   90.00
_cell.angle_gamma   90.00
#
_symmetry.space_group_name_H-M   'P 1'
#
loop_
_entity.id
_entity.type
_entity.pdbx_description
1 polymer ?
#
loop_
_entity_poly.entity_id
_entity_poly.type
_entity_poly.pdbx_seq_one_letter_code
_entity_poly.pdbx_strand_id
1 'polypeptide(L)'
;MGLRYLLFLKIFIALLLIQNISLAQTITLSGTVTDKVEKISLDSALVEIVNKNNPLEKYSTFSDASGSWQYQFTPSDVNDKSDKPINFSLSQNYPNPFNPSTKINFSLMEYGTVTFTAYSVIGEEIDRKTFQLDAGNYSVTWTSKGSAGVILYSMEFDNRQIVKKMIQLDGGGSGGWGAISGSSNTFLSKGNEITNAEFYVIASKLAYEPDTTLHQLTGNLKIDFELDLVHNAAFVIDLHNDILELLGDDENIGDSNPQYQTDLPRLKAGGVDAQVFAMWPNVGSDPSEGYEQVIGYADKFFNQVDKNSFTLMQATNPEELQSGIDEGKIAGILAVEGGSAIEDDLNKLKEFYDLGVRYMTITWNYNSNWAVSAKDAESKTRGLSEFGKQVIKMMDSLGMIIDVSHTGVKTIEDILTVTKNPIIASHSGVWKLNNHYRNLTDAQIISIAKSRGLIGVVFYKSFLSRSNDVTIETVIQHIDYIKKLVGINFIALGSDFDGGITTPVGLEDASKFPALTYALLKHGYTNSEVKQILGGNFLRVFNEVCGKKNR
;
A
#
# COMPACT_ATOMS: atom_id res chain seq x y z
N MET A 1 78.73 -32.38 2.89
CA MET A 1 77.37 -32.48 3.46
C MET A 1 76.62 -31.14 3.53
N GLY A 2 77.28 -30.00 3.81
CA GLY A 2 76.59 -28.70 3.99
C GLY A 2 75.87 -28.11 2.76
N LEU A 3 76.35 -28.35 1.54
CA LEU A 3 75.76 -27.73 0.33
C LEU A 3 74.40 -28.34 -0.07
N ARG A 4 74.19 -29.65 0.18
CA ARG A 4 72.91 -30.33 -0.07
C ARG A 4 71.84 -29.95 0.94
N TYR A 5 72.23 -29.69 2.19
CA TYR A 5 71.32 -29.26 3.26
C TYR A 5 70.80 -27.84 3.02
N LEU A 6 71.66 -26.93 2.52
CA LEU A 6 71.26 -25.57 2.19
C LEU A 6 70.28 -25.50 1.01
N LEU A 7 70.44 -26.39 0.02
CA LEU A 7 69.53 -26.50 -1.12
C LEU A 7 68.17 -27.07 -0.71
N PHE A 8 68.17 -28.10 0.13
CA PHE A 8 66.94 -28.68 0.69
C PHE A 8 66.18 -27.68 1.58
N LEU A 9 66.89 -26.92 2.43
CA LEU A 9 66.26 -25.90 3.27
C LEU A 9 65.68 -24.76 2.44
N LYS A 10 66.35 -24.33 1.35
CA LYS A 10 65.81 -23.33 0.43
C LYS A 10 64.59 -23.82 -0.34
N ILE A 11 64.58 -25.08 -0.79
CA ILE A 11 63.42 -25.69 -1.46
C ILE A 11 62.26 -25.91 -0.48
N PHE A 12 62.54 -26.31 0.76
CA PHE A 12 61.53 -26.51 1.79
C PHE A 12 60.92 -25.18 2.28
N ILE A 13 61.74 -24.13 2.43
CA ILE A 13 61.25 -22.77 2.70
C ILE A 13 60.48 -22.20 1.51
N ALA A 14 60.91 -22.47 0.27
CA ALA A 14 60.15 -22.09 -0.92
C ALA A 14 58.80 -22.84 -1.01
N LEU A 15 58.75 -24.14 -0.69
CA LEU A 15 57.51 -24.92 -0.62
C LEU A 15 56.59 -24.49 0.53
N LEU A 16 57.13 -24.10 1.69
CA LEU A 16 56.38 -23.50 2.80
C LEU A 16 55.87 -22.08 2.47
N LEU A 17 56.60 -21.32 1.65
CA LEU A 17 56.16 -20.03 1.11
C LEU A 17 55.12 -20.20 0.00
N ILE A 18 55.12 -21.32 -0.73
CA ILE A 18 54.11 -21.65 -1.76
C ILE A 18 52.82 -22.19 -1.12
N GLN A 19 52.88 -22.83 0.06
CA GLN A 19 51.69 -23.35 0.76
C GLN A 19 50.81 -22.30 1.45
N ASN A 20 51.26 -21.04 1.55
CA ASN A 20 50.49 -19.93 2.14
C ASN A 20 50.10 -18.85 1.11
N ILE A 21 50.17 -19.16 -0.18
CA ILE A 21 49.55 -18.32 -1.20
C ILE A 21 48.09 -18.77 -1.29
N SER A 22 47.23 -18.27 -0.39
CA SER A 22 45.80 -18.23 -0.72
C SER A 22 45.69 -17.28 -1.91
N LEU A 23 45.57 -17.83 -3.12
CA LEU A 23 45.18 -17.03 -4.27
C LEU A 23 43.84 -16.40 -3.89
N ALA A 24 43.86 -15.08 -3.72
CA ALA A 24 42.67 -14.36 -3.35
C ALA A 24 41.66 -14.55 -4.50
N GLN A 25 40.62 -15.33 -4.24
CA GLN A 25 39.68 -15.77 -5.25
C GLN A 25 38.55 -14.74 -5.36
N THR A 26 38.21 -14.33 -6.60
CA THR A 26 37.01 -13.54 -6.83
C THR A 26 35.79 -14.34 -6.37
N ILE A 27 35.00 -13.76 -5.47
CA ILE A 27 33.74 -14.35 -5.02
C ILE A 27 32.60 -13.68 -5.77
N THR A 28 31.73 -14.46 -6.38
CA THR A 28 30.57 -13.98 -7.14
C THR A 28 29.29 -14.35 -6.40
N LEU A 29 28.47 -13.34 -6.11
CA LEU A 29 27.06 -13.52 -5.78
C LEU A 29 26.23 -13.27 -7.03
N SER A 30 25.19 -14.07 -7.21
CA SER A 30 24.28 -13.94 -8.36
C SER A 30 22.94 -14.57 -8.07
N GLY A 31 21.96 -14.32 -8.92
CA GLY A 31 20.70 -15.05 -8.90
C GLY A 31 19.64 -14.32 -9.70
N THR A 32 18.38 -14.63 -9.43
CA THR A 32 17.23 -13.96 -10.05
C THR A 32 16.32 -13.30 -9.02
N VAL A 33 15.58 -12.28 -9.43
CA VAL A 33 14.47 -11.71 -8.67
C VAL A 33 13.19 -11.85 -9.52
N THR A 34 12.19 -12.54 -8.99
CA THR A 34 10.91 -12.79 -9.67
C THR A 34 9.72 -12.40 -8.80
N ASP A 35 8.57 -12.13 -9.43
CA ASP A 35 7.29 -12.03 -8.76
C ASP A 35 6.90 -13.41 -8.21
N LYS A 36 6.45 -13.46 -6.96
CA LYS A 36 6.12 -14.71 -6.28
C LYS A 36 4.89 -15.41 -6.86
N VAL A 37 3.89 -14.65 -7.33
CA VAL A 37 2.61 -15.18 -7.80
C VAL A 37 2.64 -15.36 -9.32
N GLU A 38 2.94 -14.29 -10.06
CA GLU A 38 2.94 -14.28 -11.52
C GLU A 38 4.16 -15.00 -12.13
N LYS A 39 5.19 -15.25 -11.31
CA LYS A 39 6.46 -15.88 -11.72
C LYS A 39 7.17 -15.13 -12.85
N ILE A 40 6.91 -13.84 -12.99
CA ILE A 40 7.56 -12.96 -13.97
C ILE A 40 8.88 -12.41 -13.40
N SER A 41 9.87 -12.22 -14.27
CA SER A 41 11.13 -11.58 -13.90
C SER A 41 10.94 -10.12 -13.53
N LEU A 42 11.57 -9.70 -12.43
CA LEU A 42 11.52 -8.31 -11.97
C LEU A 42 12.79 -7.57 -12.37
N ASP A 43 12.69 -6.70 -13.37
CA ASP A 43 13.75 -5.76 -13.74
C ASP A 43 13.97 -4.72 -12.65
N SER A 44 15.20 -4.26 -12.45
CA SER A 44 15.54 -3.13 -11.59
C SER A 44 15.12 -3.31 -10.13
N ALA A 45 15.01 -4.56 -9.66
CA ALA A 45 14.95 -4.83 -8.23
C ALA A 45 16.34 -4.55 -7.64
N LEU A 46 16.38 -3.80 -6.54
CA LEU A 46 17.60 -3.52 -5.80
C LEU A 46 17.98 -4.77 -5.00
N VAL A 47 19.22 -5.22 -5.15
CA VAL A 47 19.81 -6.26 -4.30
C VAL A 47 20.93 -5.63 -3.47
N GLU A 48 20.71 -5.54 -2.17
CA GLU A 48 21.68 -5.05 -1.20
C GLU A 48 22.38 -6.22 -0.49
N ILE A 49 23.67 -6.07 -0.21
CA ILE A 49 24.51 -7.03 0.50
C ILE A 49 25.11 -6.29 1.68
N VAL A 50 24.65 -6.60 2.89
CA VAL A 50 24.98 -5.86 4.11
C VAL A 50 25.75 -6.75 5.07
N ASN A 51 26.95 -6.35 5.48
CA ASN A 51 27.73 -7.10 6.47
C ASN A 51 26.97 -7.13 7.80
N LYS A 52 26.68 -8.33 8.31
CA LYS A 52 25.94 -8.54 9.54
C LYS A 52 26.61 -7.90 10.76
N ASN A 53 27.95 -7.91 10.80
CA ASN A 53 28.73 -7.39 11.92
C ASN A 53 29.12 -5.92 11.73
N ASN A 54 28.97 -5.37 10.51
CA ASN A 54 29.25 -3.99 10.20
C ASN A 54 28.22 -3.44 9.19
N PRO A 55 27.04 -2.98 9.65
CA PRO A 55 25.97 -2.52 8.75
C PRO A 55 26.33 -1.32 7.86
N LEU A 56 27.45 -0.62 8.13
CA LEU A 56 27.99 0.44 7.29
C LEU A 56 28.74 -0.11 6.06
N GLU A 57 29.18 -1.37 6.13
CA GLU A 57 29.75 -2.10 4.99
C GLU A 57 28.60 -2.76 4.23
N LYS A 58 28.13 -2.04 3.22
CA LYS A 58 27.07 -2.47 2.32
C LYS A 58 27.47 -2.32 0.87
N TYR A 59 26.85 -3.13 0.04
CA TYR A 59 27.04 -3.16 -1.39
C TYR A 59 25.70 -3.34 -2.09
N SER A 60 25.60 -2.91 -3.34
CA SER A 60 24.35 -3.00 -4.08
C SER A 60 24.55 -3.32 -5.55
N THR A 61 23.56 -3.98 -6.13
CA THR A 61 23.40 -4.20 -7.56
C THR A 61 21.92 -4.18 -7.91
N PHE A 62 21.59 -4.24 -9.20
CA PHE A 62 20.21 -4.34 -9.67
C PHE A 62 20.02 -5.56 -10.54
N SER A 63 18.83 -6.13 -10.51
CA SER A 63 18.42 -7.11 -11.52
C SER A 63 18.25 -6.44 -12.88
N ASP A 64 18.53 -7.19 -13.95
CA ASP A 64 18.31 -6.79 -15.33
C ASP A 64 16.89 -7.16 -15.82
N ALA A 65 16.61 -6.92 -17.11
CA ALA A 65 15.32 -7.23 -17.73
C ALA A 65 14.90 -8.71 -17.66
N SER A 66 15.85 -9.63 -17.46
CA SER A 66 15.59 -11.05 -17.24
C SER A 66 15.40 -11.40 -15.76
N GLY A 67 15.46 -10.41 -14.86
CA GLY A 67 15.46 -10.58 -13.42
C GLY A 67 16.82 -11.01 -12.86
N SER A 68 17.84 -11.17 -13.70
CA SER A 68 19.15 -11.68 -13.29
C SER A 68 19.97 -10.58 -12.64
N TRP A 69 20.64 -10.89 -11.52
CA TRP A 69 21.54 -9.98 -10.82
C TRP A 69 22.88 -10.65 -10.52
N GLN A 70 23.93 -9.83 -10.38
CA GLN A 70 25.26 -10.30 -10.02
C GLN A 70 26.04 -9.22 -9.27
N TYR A 71 26.83 -9.65 -8.28
CA TYR A 71 27.83 -8.84 -7.60
C TYR A 71 29.14 -9.63 -7.45
N GLN A 72 30.29 -9.00 -7.69
CA GLN A 72 31.60 -9.65 -7.60
C GLN A 72 32.50 -8.96 -6.57
N PHE A 73 32.97 -9.72 -5.60
CA PHE A 73 34.04 -9.34 -4.69
C PHE A 73 35.38 -9.70 -5.31
N THR A 74 36.14 -8.69 -5.73
CA THR A 74 37.51 -8.87 -6.24
C THR A 74 38.53 -8.44 -5.17
N PRO A 75 39.49 -9.29 -4.81
CA PRO A 75 40.56 -8.94 -3.88
C PRO A 75 41.60 -8.00 -4.50
N SER A 76 42.27 -7.19 -3.68
CA SER A 76 43.32 -6.26 -4.10
C SER A 76 44.69 -6.78 -3.75
N ASP A 77 45.64 -6.49 -4.63
CA ASP A 77 47.04 -6.43 -4.26
C ASP A 77 47.37 -5.19 -3.44
N VAL A 78 48.40 -5.30 -2.59
CA VAL A 78 48.85 -4.29 -1.61
C VAL A 78 49.31 -2.96 -2.26
N ASN A 79 49.42 -2.90 -3.59
CA ASN A 79 49.93 -1.74 -4.32
C ASN A 79 48.95 -1.06 -5.28
N ASP A 80 47.72 -1.56 -5.44
CA ASP A 80 46.75 -0.89 -6.31
C ASP A 80 46.05 0.24 -5.56
N LYS A 81 46.36 1.48 -5.97
CA LYS A 81 45.58 2.65 -5.60
C LYS A 81 44.15 2.46 -6.10
N SER A 82 43.19 2.66 -5.20
CA SER A 82 41.75 2.58 -5.46
C SER A 82 41.32 3.35 -6.73
N ASP A 83 40.70 2.68 -7.71
CA ASP A 83 39.93 3.37 -8.77
C ASP A 83 38.50 3.67 -8.29
N LYS A 84 38.33 4.18 -7.05
CA LYS A 84 37.06 4.83 -6.70
C LYS A 84 36.90 6.01 -7.66
N PRO A 85 35.73 6.19 -8.31
CA PRO A 85 35.49 7.38 -9.09
C PRO A 85 35.72 8.60 -8.20
N ILE A 86 36.80 9.33 -8.45
CA ILE A 86 37.15 10.54 -7.68
C ILE A 86 36.21 11.70 -8.01
N ASN A 87 35.37 11.55 -9.04
CA ASN A 87 34.52 12.60 -9.56
C ASN A 87 33.04 12.16 -9.58
N PHE A 88 32.18 13.04 -9.09
CA PHE A 88 30.76 13.09 -9.42
C PHE A 88 30.62 13.54 -10.89
N SER A 89 30.11 12.69 -11.78
CA SER A 89 30.04 13.00 -13.21
C SER A 89 28.76 12.52 -13.89
N LEU A 90 28.27 13.29 -14.87
CA LEU A 90 27.13 12.96 -15.72
C LEU A 90 27.55 13.09 -17.19
N SER A 91 27.48 12.00 -17.93
CA SER A 91 27.83 11.96 -19.35
C SER A 91 26.78 12.65 -20.19
N GLN A 92 27.22 13.25 -21.30
CA GLN A 92 26.33 13.71 -22.34
C GLN A 92 25.68 12.49 -23.01
N ASN A 93 24.36 12.50 -23.14
CA ASN A 93 23.62 11.49 -23.88
C ASN A 93 23.87 11.65 -25.40
N TYR A 94 23.91 10.53 -26.11
CA TYR A 94 23.99 10.47 -27.57
C TYR A 94 22.73 9.80 -28.10
N PRO A 95 21.71 10.58 -28.52
CA PRO A 95 20.45 10.02 -28.98
C PRO A 95 20.66 9.22 -30.26
N ASN A 96 20.11 8.01 -30.31
CA ASN A 96 20.08 7.20 -31.52
C ASN A 96 18.91 7.68 -32.40
N PRO A 97 19.16 8.10 -33.66
CA PRO A 97 18.10 8.62 -34.54
C PRO A 97 16.97 7.63 -34.87
N PHE A 98 17.13 6.34 -34.51
CA PHE A 98 16.15 5.28 -34.75
C PHE A 98 15.50 4.73 -33.47
N ASN A 99 15.86 5.22 -32.28
CA ASN A 99 15.36 4.71 -31.01
C ASN A 99 14.97 5.86 -30.06
N PRO A 100 13.72 5.91 -29.55
CA PRO A 100 13.27 6.93 -28.60
C PRO A 100 13.89 6.79 -27.20
N SER A 101 14.77 5.80 -26.97
CA SER A 101 15.53 5.64 -25.73
C SER A 101 17.02 5.98 -25.88
N THR A 102 17.63 6.47 -24.80
CA THR A 102 19.06 6.77 -24.72
C THR A 102 19.62 6.34 -23.37
N LYS A 103 20.86 5.86 -23.37
CA LYS A 103 21.59 5.43 -22.17
C LYS A 103 22.54 6.54 -21.74
N ILE A 104 22.48 6.93 -20.46
CA ILE A 104 23.20 8.05 -19.89
C ILE A 104 24.11 7.54 -18.78
N ASN A 105 25.41 7.57 -19.02
CA ASN A 105 26.40 7.09 -18.05
C ASN A 105 26.70 8.17 -17.00
N PHE A 106 26.93 7.77 -15.75
CA PHE A 106 27.29 8.67 -14.65
C PHE A 106 28.16 7.96 -13.62
N SER A 107 28.84 8.73 -12.76
CA SER A 107 29.66 8.19 -11.69
C SER A 107 29.39 8.88 -10.36
N LEU A 108 29.43 8.10 -9.29
CA LEU A 108 29.32 8.54 -7.91
C LEU A 108 30.62 8.26 -7.15
N MET A 109 31.02 9.21 -6.32
CA MET A 109 32.27 9.13 -5.54
C MET A 109 32.11 8.52 -4.15
N GLU A 110 30.88 8.54 -3.63
CA GLU A 110 30.51 8.05 -2.32
C GLU A 110 29.05 7.54 -2.36
N TYR A 111 28.65 6.81 -1.33
CA TYR A 111 27.28 6.37 -1.19
C TYR A 111 26.37 7.58 -0.93
N GLY A 112 25.20 7.58 -1.55
CA GLY A 112 24.18 8.57 -1.24
C GLY A 112 22.97 8.49 -2.15
N THR A 113 22.08 9.44 -1.95
CA THR A 113 20.87 9.56 -2.75
C THR A 113 21.18 10.34 -4.02
N VAL A 114 20.94 9.72 -5.17
CA VAL A 114 21.00 10.38 -6.47
C VAL A 114 19.60 10.59 -7.04
N THR A 115 19.29 11.81 -7.46
CA THR A 115 18.00 12.14 -8.09
C THR A 115 18.22 12.58 -9.53
N PHE A 116 17.57 11.89 -10.46
CA PHE A 116 17.47 12.30 -11.84
C PHE A 116 16.16 13.05 -12.05
N THR A 117 16.23 14.22 -12.68
CA THR A 117 15.04 15.02 -13.03
C THR A 117 15.14 15.46 -14.47
N ALA A 118 14.07 15.30 -15.23
CA ALA A 118 13.92 15.82 -16.58
C ALA A 118 13.01 17.04 -16.55
N TYR A 119 13.38 18.10 -17.26
CA TYR A 119 12.67 19.36 -17.35
C TYR A 119 12.40 19.74 -18.80
N SER A 120 11.27 20.42 -19.02
CA SER A 120 11.02 21.13 -20.27
C SER A 120 11.96 22.35 -20.38
N VAL A 121 12.05 22.93 -21.57
CA VAL A 121 12.86 24.15 -21.80
C VAL A 121 12.40 25.36 -20.98
N ILE A 122 11.18 25.35 -20.46
CA ILE A 122 10.63 26.40 -19.60
C ILE A 122 10.73 26.06 -18.10
N GLY A 123 11.35 24.92 -17.74
CA GLY A 123 11.63 24.53 -16.35
C GLY A 123 10.54 23.70 -15.67
N GLU A 124 9.52 23.25 -16.40
CA GLU A 124 8.51 22.32 -15.88
C GLU A 124 9.12 20.92 -15.70
N GLU A 125 8.87 20.28 -14.56
CA GLU A 125 9.33 18.91 -14.29
C GLU A 125 8.51 17.90 -15.11
N ILE A 126 9.18 17.17 -16.00
CA ILE A 126 8.59 16.14 -16.87
C ILE A 126 8.60 14.77 -16.18
N ASP A 127 9.70 14.46 -15.48
CA ASP A 127 9.87 13.21 -14.77
C ASP A 127 10.98 13.31 -13.73
N ARG A 128 10.83 12.61 -12.60
CA ARG A 128 11.83 12.56 -11.53
C ARG A 128 11.95 11.15 -10.99
N LYS A 129 13.19 10.71 -10.75
CA LYS A 129 13.48 9.40 -10.18
C LYS A 129 14.68 9.45 -9.26
N THR A 130 14.51 8.88 -8.08
CA THR A 130 15.54 8.86 -7.03
C THR A 130 16.02 7.43 -6.82
N PHE A 131 17.32 7.31 -6.62
CA PHE A 131 17.99 6.04 -6.36
C PHE A 131 18.95 6.22 -5.19
N GLN A 132 19.09 5.18 -4.38
CA GLN A 132 20.17 5.09 -3.41
C GLN A 132 21.25 4.21 -4.00
N LEU A 133 22.46 4.73 -4.13
CA LEU A 133 23.55 4.05 -4.83
C LEU A 133 24.86 4.22 -4.06
N ASP A 134 25.71 3.20 -4.14
CA ASP A 134 27.08 3.26 -3.66
C ASP A 134 27.99 4.10 -4.61
N ALA A 135 29.24 4.30 -4.21
CA ALA A 135 30.26 4.82 -5.12
C ALA A 135 30.45 3.85 -6.29
N GLY A 136 30.40 4.35 -7.53
CA GLY A 136 30.41 3.46 -8.69
C GLY A 136 30.21 4.15 -10.02
N ASN A 137 30.25 3.34 -11.09
CA ASN A 137 29.97 3.78 -12.44
C ASN A 137 28.67 3.13 -12.89
N TYR A 138 27.71 3.98 -13.22
CA TYR A 138 26.34 3.60 -13.49
C TYR A 138 25.90 4.15 -14.83
N SER A 139 24.73 3.69 -15.25
CA SER A 139 24.06 4.22 -16.41
C SER A 139 22.56 4.16 -16.21
N VAL A 140 21.86 5.24 -16.53
CA VAL A 140 20.41 5.32 -16.47
C VAL A 140 19.86 5.41 -17.88
N THR A 141 18.75 4.74 -18.16
CA THR A 141 18.06 4.88 -19.44
C THR A 141 17.05 6.00 -19.36
N TRP A 142 16.93 6.81 -20.41
CA TRP A 142 15.78 7.71 -20.63
C TRP A 142 15.01 7.22 -21.84
N THR A 143 13.68 7.13 -21.71
CA THR A 143 12.76 6.86 -22.84
C THR A 143 11.87 8.07 -23.05
N SER A 144 11.65 8.48 -24.30
CA SER A 144 10.86 9.66 -24.63
C SER A 144 9.52 9.74 -23.90
N LYS A 145 9.27 10.88 -23.25
CA LYS A 145 8.00 11.20 -22.56
C LYS A 145 7.49 12.54 -23.08
N GLY A 146 6.31 12.54 -23.70
CA GLY A 146 5.75 13.72 -24.36
C GLY A 146 6.32 13.98 -25.76
N SER A 147 6.16 15.21 -26.26
CA SER A 147 6.51 15.60 -27.64
C SER A 147 8.02 15.59 -27.90
N ALA A 148 8.39 15.45 -29.17
CA ALA A 148 9.78 15.64 -29.61
C ALA A 148 10.27 17.07 -29.33
N GLY A 149 11.52 17.22 -28.92
CA GLY A 149 12.07 18.53 -28.60
C GLY A 149 13.35 18.48 -27.77
N VAL A 150 13.79 19.65 -27.33
CA VAL A 150 14.89 19.75 -26.37
C VAL A 150 14.32 19.61 -24.97
N ILE A 151 14.96 18.79 -24.13
CA ILE A 151 14.68 18.71 -22.70
C ILE A 151 15.99 18.80 -21.93
N LEU A 152 15.91 19.34 -20.72
CA LEU A 152 17.04 19.41 -19.80
C LEU A 152 16.94 18.22 -18.85
N TYR A 153 18.06 17.61 -18.51
CA TYR A 153 18.11 16.61 -17.45
C TYR A 153 19.17 16.97 -16.43
N SER A 154 18.86 16.72 -15.17
CA SER A 154 19.78 16.91 -14.07
C SER A 154 20.02 15.64 -13.31
N MET A 155 21.24 15.50 -12.79
CA MET A 155 21.57 14.56 -11.73
C MET A 155 21.95 15.36 -10.48
N GLU A 156 21.26 15.10 -9.37
CA GLU A 156 21.51 15.70 -8.05
C GLU A 156 22.08 14.65 -7.09
N PHE A 157 23.13 15.00 -6.33
CA PHE A 157 23.77 14.16 -5.33
C PHE A 157 24.50 15.03 -4.30
N ASP A 158 24.23 14.88 -3.00
CA ASP A 158 24.83 15.67 -1.91
C ASP A 158 24.87 17.19 -2.17
N ASN A 159 23.70 17.77 -2.46
CA ASN A 159 23.53 19.20 -2.79
C ASN A 159 24.34 19.69 -4.02
N ARG A 160 24.93 18.77 -4.81
CA ARG A 160 25.56 19.07 -6.09
C ARG A 160 24.61 18.67 -7.21
N GLN A 161 24.50 19.51 -8.24
CA GLN A 161 23.66 19.22 -9.39
C GLN A 161 24.47 19.40 -10.68
N ILE A 162 24.39 18.42 -11.58
CA ILE A 162 24.89 18.55 -12.95
C ILE A 162 23.68 18.55 -13.87
N VAL A 163 23.57 19.57 -14.71
CA VAL A 163 22.51 19.70 -15.73
C VAL A 163 23.11 19.53 -17.12
N LYS A 164 22.43 18.78 -17.97
CA LYS A 164 22.76 18.55 -19.38
C LYS A 164 21.49 18.69 -20.22
N LYS A 165 21.65 18.80 -21.54
CA LYS A 165 20.54 18.86 -22.49
C LYS A 165 20.48 17.58 -23.32
N MET A 166 19.29 17.12 -23.66
CA MET A 166 19.09 16.07 -24.65
C MET A 166 18.09 16.49 -25.72
N ILE A 167 18.25 15.95 -26.92
CA ILE A 167 17.25 15.99 -27.97
C ILE A 167 16.42 14.72 -27.83
N GLN A 168 15.16 14.89 -27.49
CA GLN A 168 14.17 13.83 -27.42
C GLN A 168 13.48 13.69 -28.78
N LEU A 169 13.34 12.45 -29.26
CA LEU A 169 12.54 12.10 -30.44
C LEU A 169 11.12 11.74 -30.00
N ASP A 170 10.14 11.84 -30.91
CA ASP A 170 8.76 11.46 -30.60
C ASP A 170 8.68 9.96 -30.27
N GLY A 171 8.00 9.59 -29.19
CA GLY A 171 8.05 8.24 -28.63
C GLY A 171 6.82 7.78 -27.87
N GLY A 172 5.66 8.43 -28.04
CA GLY A 172 4.39 7.89 -27.54
C GLY A 172 4.17 7.98 -26.03
N GLY A 173 4.29 9.20 -25.47
CA GLY A 173 3.61 9.67 -24.25
C GLY A 173 3.93 9.03 -22.88
N SER A 174 4.45 7.81 -22.82
CA SER A 174 4.49 6.98 -21.58
C SER A 174 5.90 6.67 -21.04
N GLY A 175 6.95 7.28 -21.58
CA GLY A 175 8.34 7.07 -21.15
C GLY A 175 8.73 7.77 -19.84
N GLY A 176 10.03 8.02 -19.67
CA GLY A 176 10.64 8.64 -18.48
C GLY A 176 12.00 8.05 -18.13
N TRP A 177 12.44 8.29 -16.89
CA TRP A 177 13.64 7.70 -16.31
C TRP A 177 13.45 6.19 -16.07
N GLY A 178 14.21 5.42 -16.83
CA GLY A 178 14.27 3.98 -16.76
C GLY A 178 15.11 3.46 -15.59
N ALA A 179 15.51 2.20 -15.72
CA ALA A 179 16.39 1.50 -14.79
C ALA A 179 17.78 2.17 -14.70
N ILE A 180 18.46 1.94 -13.57
CA ILE A 180 19.91 2.03 -13.51
C ILE A 180 20.47 0.65 -13.83
N SER A 181 21.44 0.63 -14.73
CA SER A 181 22.31 -0.53 -14.98
C SER A 181 23.74 -0.11 -14.72
N GLY A 182 24.52 -0.98 -14.10
CA GLY A 182 25.92 -0.70 -13.79
C GLY A 182 26.34 -1.37 -12.50
N SER A 183 27.62 -1.63 -12.38
CA SER A 183 28.22 -2.14 -11.15
C SER A 183 28.70 -0.96 -10.31
N SER A 184 28.53 -1.02 -8.99
CA SER A 184 29.52 -0.35 -8.13
C SER A 184 30.86 -0.93 -8.60
N ASN A 185 31.72 -0.16 -9.26
CA ASN A 185 33.01 -0.69 -9.71
C ASN A 185 33.78 -1.07 -8.45
N THR A 186 33.74 -2.38 -8.19
CA THR A 186 34.82 -3.23 -7.71
C THR A 186 35.81 -2.50 -6.81
N PHE A 187 35.75 -2.60 -5.47
CA PHE A 187 36.97 -2.58 -4.65
C PHE A 187 36.78 -3.17 -3.21
N LEU A 188 37.49 -4.29 -2.99
CA LEU A 188 38.44 -4.58 -1.90
C LEU A 188 37.92 -4.59 -0.46
N SER A 189 37.70 -5.80 0.05
CA SER A 189 38.10 -6.10 1.43
C SER A 189 39.36 -6.97 1.40
N LYS A 190 40.20 -6.85 2.44
CA LYS A 190 41.44 -7.64 2.58
C LYS A 190 41.08 -9.11 2.38
N GLY A 191 41.81 -9.80 1.51
CA GLY A 191 41.55 -11.19 1.10
C GLY A 191 41.49 -12.25 2.22
N ASN A 192 41.74 -11.87 3.48
CA ASN A 192 41.60 -12.72 4.67
C ASN A 192 40.41 -12.36 5.59
N GLU A 193 39.67 -11.26 5.34
CA GLU A 193 38.54 -10.82 6.20
C GLU A 193 37.14 -11.06 5.56
N ILE A 194 37.04 -11.22 4.22
CA ILE A 194 35.76 -11.57 3.55
C ILE A 194 35.42 -13.05 3.74
N THR A 195 36.44 -13.91 3.70
CA THR A 195 36.27 -15.35 3.87
C THR A 195 35.87 -15.63 5.32
N ASN A 196 34.62 -16.10 5.50
CA ASN A 196 33.90 -16.30 6.77
C ASN A 196 33.07 -15.11 7.32
N ALA A 197 32.94 -14.00 6.59
CA ALA A 197 32.00 -12.95 6.98
C ALA A 197 30.55 -13.31 6.61
N GLU A 198 29.61 -12.94 7.48
CA GLU A 198 28.16 -13.13 7.30
C GLU A 198 27.51 -11.87 6.72
N PHE A 199 26.67 -12.05 5.71
CA PHE A 199 25.98 -10.98 5.02
C PHE A 199 24.48 -11.25 4.93
N TYR A 200 23.70 -10.21 5.19
CA TYR A 200 22.31 -10.16 4.75
C TYR A 200 22.30 -9.80 3.26
N VAL A 201 21.61 -10.59 2.44
CA VAL A 201 21.33 -10.27 1.04
C VAL A 201 19.85 -9.96 0.94
N ILE A 202 19.52 -8.74 0.53
CA ILE A 202 18.17 -8.17 0.59
C ILE A 202 17.75 -7.80 -0.82
N ALA A 203 16.67 -8.36 -1.33
CA ALA A 203 16.07 -7.93 -2.58
C ALA A 203 14.84 -7.06 -2.30
N SER A 204 14.74 -5.90 -2.96
CA SER A 204 13.62 -4.97 -2.78
C SER A 204 13.22 -4.29 -4.09
N LYS A 205 11.93 -3.96 -4.21
CA LYS A 205 11.36 -3.22 -5.34
C LYS A 205 10.11 -2.47 -4.88
N LEU A 206 9.86 -1.28 -5.42
CA LEU A 206 8.61 -0.55 -5.14
C LEU A 206 7.40 -1.45 -5.45
N ALA A 207 6.40 -1.44 -4.57
CA ALA A 207 5.21 -2.30 -4.61
C ALA A 207 5.40 -3.74 -4.12
N TYR A 208 6.62 -4.14 -3.78
CA TYR A 208 6.94 -5.49 -3.30
C TYR A 208 7.42 -5.48 -1.84
N GLU A 209 7.15 -6.57 -1.13
CA GLU A 209 7.80 -6.85 0.14
C GLU A 209 9.28 -7.22 -0.08
N PRO A 210 10.22 -6.64 0.67
CA PRO A 210 11.61 -7.03 0.57
C PRO A 210 11.80 -8.45 1.13
N ASP A 211 12.64 -9.24 0.46
CA ASP A 211 13.06 -10.56 0.94
C ASP A 211 14.52 -10.49 1.40
N THR A 212 14.84 -11.15 2.51
CA THR A 212 16.15 -11.09 3.16
C THR A 212 16.64 -12.49 3.49
N THR A 213 17.84 -12.81 3.00
CA THR A 213 18.52 -14.07 3.27
C THR A 213 19.85 -13.82 3.97
N LEU A 214 20.32 -14.76 4.81
CA LEU A 214 21.59 -14.66 5.52
C LEU A 214 22.57 -15.69 4.95
N HIS A 215 23.75 -15.23 4.53
CA HIS A 215 24.76 -16.07 3.88
C HIS A 215 26.17 -15.83 4.43
N GLN A 216 26.99 -16.88 4.44
CA GLN A 216 28.43 -16.77 4.69
C GLN A 216 29.19 -16.75 3.36
N LEU A 217 30.10 -15.79 3.20
CA LEU A 217 30.95 -15.70 2.01
C LEU A 217 32.11 -16.70 2.08
N THR A 218 31.84 -17.94 1.67
CA THR A 218 32.86 -19.01 1.56
C THR A 218 33.22 -19.36 0.12
N GLY A 219 32.55 -18.73 -0.87
CA GLY A 219 32.72 -19.00 -2.30
C GLY A 219 31.59 -18.38 -3.12
N ASN A 220 31.49 -18.73 -4.40
CA ASN A 220 30.41 -18.26 -5.25
C ASN A 220 29.05 -18.74 -4.73
N LEU A 221 28.06 -17.86 -4.68
CA LEU A 221 26.70 -18.19 -4.27
C LEU A 221 25.69 -17.81 -5.35
N LYS A 222 24.67 -18.65 -5.47
CA LYS A 222 23.46 -18.36 -6.23
C LYS A 222 22.30 -18.20 -5.26
N ILE A 223 21.61 -17.06 -5.32
CA ILE A 223 20.56 -16.65 -4.39
C ILE A 223 19.41 -16.09 -5.22
N ASP A 224 18.34 -16.88 -5.36
CA ASP A 224 17.14 -16.51 -6.11
C ASP A 224 16.09 -15.98 -5.12
N PHE A 225 15.43 -14.89 -5.46
CA PHE A 225 14.41 -14.21 -4.66
C PHE A 225 13.05 -14.24 -5.36
N GLU A 226 11.99 -14.49 -4.58
CA GLU A 226 10.61 -14.38 -5.03
C GLU A 226 9.90 -13.30 -4.20
N LEU A 227 9.72 -12.10 -4.76
CA LEU A 227 9.11 -11.00 -4.06
C LEU A 227 7.58 -11.04 -4.17
N ASP A 228 6.90 -10.83 -3.06
CA ASP A 228 5.44 -10.76 -3.00
C ASP A 228 4.98 -9.30 -3.13
N LEU A 229 3.86 -9.06 -3.79
CA LEU A 229 3.29 -7.71 -3.84
C LEU A 229 2.79 -7.32 -2.45
N VAL A 230 3.04 -6.07 -2.05
CA VAL A 230 2.54 -5.53 -0.76
C VAL A 230 1.02 -5.68 -0.66
N HIS A 231 0.32 -5.51 -1.78
CA HIS A 231 -1.13 -5.68 -1.86
C HIS A 231 -1.56 -7.13 -1.58
N ASN A 232 -0.93 -8.12 -2.25
CA ASN A 232 -1.24 -9.53 -2.06
C ASN A 232 -0.89 -10.03 -0.64
N ALA A 233 0.09 -9.41 0.00
CA ALA A 233 0.49 -9.71 1.38
C ALA A 233 -0.30 -8.93 2.43
N ALA A 234 -1.26 -8.07 2.03
CA ALA A 234 -2.10 -7.30 2.92
C ALA A 234 -3.46 -7.97 3.09
N PHE A 235 -4.09 -7.76 4.25
CA PHE A 235 -5.52 -7.97 4.39
C PHE A 235 -6.25 -6.73 3.86
N VAL A 236 -7.15 -6.89 2.90
CA VAL A 236 -7.89 -5.81 2.25
C VAL A 236 -9.37 -5.89 2.60
N ILE A 237 -9.89 -4.79 3.15
CA ILE A 237 -11.32 -4.62 3.40
C ILE A 237 -11.79 -3.23 2.99
N ASP A 238 -12.95 -3.21 2.37
CA ASP A 238 -13.73 -2.00 2.16
C ASP A 238 -14.89 -1.93 3.16
N LEU A 239 -15.02 -0.79 3.85
CA LEU A 239 -15.93 -0.65 4.97
C LEU A 239 -17.37 -0.30 4.59
N HIS A 240 -17.67 0.03 3.33
CA HIS A 240 -19.02 0.43 2.94
C HIS A 240 -19.26 0.26 1.43
N ASN A 241 -20.24 -0.56 1.07
CA ASN A 241 -20.61 -0.87 -0.31
C ASN A 241 -22.10 -1.22 -0.41
N ASP A 242 -22.81 -0.60 -1.34
CA ASP A 242 -24.27 -0.61 -1.41
C ASP A 242 -24.80 -1.55 -2.51
N ILE A 243 -23.99 -2.47 -3.03
CA ILE A 243 -24.38 -3.37 -4.13
C ILE A 243 -25.68 -4.13 -3.87
N LEU A 244 -25.99 -4.49 -2.62
CA LEU A 244 -27.24 -5.20 -2.25
C LEU A 244 -28.50 -4.41 -2.60
N GLU A 245 -28.42 -3.08 -2.67
CA GLU A 245 -29.54 -2.21 -3.02
C GLU A 245 -29.87 -2.28 -4.50
N LEU A 246 -28.86 -2.54 -5.33
CA LEU A 246 -28.99 -2.55 -6.79
C LEU A 246 -29.35 -3.92 -7.35
N LEU A 247 -29.04 -5.00 -6.62
CA LEU A 247 -29.27 -6.36 -7.09
C LEU A 247 -30.76 -6.66 -7.28
N GLY A 248 -31.12 -7.11 -8.48
CA GLY A 248 -32.41 -7.75 -8.75
C GLY A 248 -32.48 -9.17 -8.18
N ASP A 249 -33.69 -9.70 -8.00
CA ASP A 249 -33.90 -11.04 -7.39
C ASP A 249 -33.23 -12.18 -8.18
N ASP A 250 -33.21 -12.07 -9.51
CA ASP A 250 -32.61 -13.06 -10.42
C ASP A 250 -31.11 -12.86 -10.64
N GLU A 251 -30.54 -11.74 -10.17
CA GLU A 251 -29.14 -11.42 -10.42
C GLU A 251 -28.17 -12.21 -9.54
N ASN A 252 -26.93 -12.30 -10.01
CA ASN A 252 -25.85 -13.00 -9.35
C ASN A 252 -24.60 -12.12 -9.31
N ILE A 253 -24.15 -11.76 -8.11
CA ILE A 253 -22.95 -10.95 -7.90
C ILE A 253 -21.67 -11.70 -8.32
N GLY A 254 -21.74 -13.02 -8.52
CA GLY A 254 -20.67 -13.81 -9.11
C GLY A 254 -20.41 -13.52 -10.59
N ASP A 255 -21.38 -12.95 -11.29
CA ASP A 255 -21.26 -12.60 -12.69
C ASP A 255 -20.83 -11.14 -12.85
N SER A 256 -19.93 -10.88 -13.80
CA SER A 256 -19.48 -9.51 -13.99
C SER A 256 -20.56 -8.66 -14.65
N ASN A 257 -20.88 -7.53 -14.02
CA ASN A 257 -21.87 -6.58 -14.53
C ASN A 257 -21.23 -5.19 -14.69
N PRO A 258 -21.12 -4.66 -15.92
CA PRO A 258 -20.48 -3.36 -16.16
C PRO A 258 -21.29 -2.18 -15.63
N GLN A 259 -22.56 -2.38 -15.21
CA GLN A 259 -23.37 -1.33 -14.60
C GLN A 259 -23.02 -1.09 -13.13
N TYR A 260 -22.37 -2.06 -12.49
CA TYR A 260 -21.98 -1.98 -11.08
C TYR A 260 -20.49 -1.72 -10.93
N GLN A 261 -20.15 -1.12 -9.80
CA GLN A 261 -18.79 -0.95 -9.32
C GLN A 261 -18.29 -2.20 -8.59
N THR A 262 -19.19 -3.12 -8.26
CA THR A 262 -18.89 -4.31 -7.47
C THR A 262 -19.49 -5.58 -8.09
N ASP A 263 -18.64 -6.59 -8.21
CA ASP A 263 -18.99 -7.99 -8.44
C ASP A 263 -17.85 -8.88 -7.87
N LEU A 264 -18.08 -10.18 -7.67
CA LEU A 264 -17.06 -11.07 -7.11
C LEU A 264 -15.78 -11.14 -7.97
N PRO A 265 -15.85 -11.14 -9.32
CA PRO A 265 -14.65 -11.01 -10.15
C PRO A 265 -13.81 -9.76 -9.86
N ARG A 266 -14.45 -8.58 -9.70
CA ARG A 266 -13.77 -7.32 -9.38
C ARG A 266 -13.24 -7.31 -7.95
N LEU A 267 -13.98 -7.83 -6.98
CA LEU A 267 -13.49 -7.97 -5.61
C LEU A 267 -12.22 -8.85 -5.56
N LYS A 268 -12.21 -9.97 -6.29
CA LYS A 268 -11.00 -10.81 -6.45
C LYS A 268 -9.85 -10.07 -7.13
N ALA A 269 -10.12 -9.37 -8.24
CA ALA A 269 -9.11 -8.59 -8.94
C ALA A 269 -8.57 -7.42 -8.08
N GLY A 270 -9.41 -6.91 -7.18
CA GLY A 270 -9.07 -5.90 -6.19
C GLY A 270 -8.38 -6.43 -4.95
N GLY A 271 -8.12 -7.74 -4.86
CA GLY A 271 -7.50 -8.38 -3.72
C GLY A 271 -8.33 -8.29 -2.43
N VAL A 272 -9.65 -8.11 -2.52
CA VAL A 272 -10.52 -7.90 -1.37
C VAL A 272 -10.73 -9.22 -0.62
N ASP A 273 -10.31 -9.27 0.64
CA ASP A 273 -10.50 -10.43 1.52
C ASP A 273 -11.83 -10.37 2.27
N ALA A 274 -12.29 -9.16 2.59
CA ALA A 274 -13.56 -8.93 3.25
C ALA A 274 -14.26 -7.70 2.68
N GLN A 275 -15.59 -7.73 2.66
CA GLN A 275 -16.41 -6.62 2.19
C GLN A 275 -17.52 -6.40 3.19
N VAL A 276 -17.71 -5.15 3.61
CA VAL A 276 -18.95 -4.79 4.28
C VAL A 276 -20.02 -4.50 3.23
N PHE A 277 -21.11 -5.24 3.29
CA PHE A 277 -22.30 -5.03 2.49
C PHE A 277 -23.30 -4.21 3.29
N ALA A 278 -23.46 -2.96 2.90
CA ALA A 278 -24.39 -2.03 3.51
C ALA A 278 -25.82 -2.26 3.01
N MET A 279 -26.77 -2.06 3.91
CA MET A 279 -28.20 -2.18 3.66
C MET A 279 -28.85 -0.87 4.08
N TRP A 280 -29.00 0.06 3.16
CA TRP A 280 -29.75 1.29 3.39
C TRP A 280 -31.23 1.10 3.03
N PRO A 281 -32.16 1.21 4.00
CA PRO A 281 -33.57 1.24 3.67
C PRO A 281 -33.97 2.61 3.13
N ASN A 282 -34.59 2.64 1.94
CA ASN A 282 -35.07 3.86 1.31
C ASN A 282 -36.44 4.27 1.89
N VAL A 283 -36.44 4.73 3.13
CA VAL A 283 -37.66 5.07 3.89
C VAL A 283 -37.99 6.56 3.94
N GLY A 284 -37.15 7.42 3.35
CA GLY A 284 -37.37 8.87 3.39
C GLY A 284 -37.60 9.38 4.81
N SER A 285 -38.77 9.99 5.08
CA SER A 285 -39.18 10.43 6.42
C SER A 285 -40.16 9.50 7.13
N ASP A 286 -40.60 8.41 6.50
CA ASP A 286 -41.54 7.45 7.09
C ASP A 286 -40.84 6.11 7.34
N PRO A 287 -40.33 5.88 8.56
CA PRO A 287 -39.48 4.72 8.86
C PRO A 287 -40.23 3.40 8.89
N SER A 288 -41.57 3.36 8.74
CA SER A 288 -42.40 2.17 9.02
C SER A 288 -42.16 0.95 8.12
N GLU A 289 -41.33 1.07 7.10
CA GLU A 289 -40.94 -0.04 6.21
C GLU A 289 -39.44 -0.34 6.27
N GLY A 290 -38.69 0.35 7.14
CA GLY A 290 -37.23 0.26 7.18
C GLY A 290 -36.75 -1.10 7.65
N TYR A 291 -37.46 -1.68 8.61
CA TYR A 291 -37.14 -3.01 9.10
C TYR A 291 -37.26 -4.07 8.00
N GLU A 292 -38.43 -4.14 7.35
CA GLU A 292 -38.72 -5.14 6.31
C GLU A 292 -37.78 -5.01 5.10
N GLN A 293 -37.42 -3.79 4.71
CA GLN A 293 -36.44 -3.58 3.63
C GLN A 293 -35.06 -4.13 3.99
N VAL A 294 -34.58 -3.91 5.22
CA VAL A 294 -33.29 -4.47 5.68
C VAL A 294 -33.33 -6.00 5.71
N ILE A 295 -34.44 -6.60 6.15
CA ILE A 295 -34.63 -8.06 6.08
C ILE A 295 -34.52 -8.54 4.62
N GLY A 296 -35.19 -7.86 3.68
CA GLY A 296 -35.10 -8.19 2.26
C GLY A 296 -33.67 -8.10 1.69
N TYR A 297 -32.88 -7.11 2.10
CA TYR A 297 -31.47 -7.02 1.70
C TYR A 297 -30.61 -8.13 2.30
N ALA A 298 -30.86 -8.52 3.56
CA ALA A 298 -30.17 -9.65 4.18
C ALA A 298 -30.49 -10.97 3.43
N ASP A 299 -31.76 -11.18 3.06
CA ASP A 299 -32.17 -12.32 2.25
C ASP A 299 -31.46 -12.33 0.88
N LYS A 300 -31.33 -11.18 0.22
CA LYS A 300 -30.52 -11.06 -1.00
C LYS A 300 -29.08 -11.46 -0.77
N PHE A 301 -28.44 -11.00 0.30
CA PHE A 301 -27.08 -11.39 0.64
C PHE A 301 -26.95 -12.90 0.84
N PHE A 302 -27.83 -13.52 1.61
CA PHE A 302 -27.80 -14.98 1.83
C PHE A 302 -28.03 -15.77 0.53
N ASN A 303 -28.93 -15.31 -0.34
CA ASN A 303 -29.09 -15.88 -1.66
C ASN A 303 -27.80 -15.79 -2.50
N GLN A 304 -27.05 -14.69 -2.40
CA GLN A 304 -25.75 -14.57 -3.08
C GLN A 304 -24.68 -15.47 -2.46
N VAL A 305 -24.67 -15.64 -1.14
CA VAL A 305 -23.79 -16.61 -0.46
C VAL A 305 -24.09 -18.03 -0.94
N ASP A 306 -25.37 -18.42 -1.04
CA ASP A 306 -25.77 -19.75 -1.52
C ASP A 306 -25.35 -19.99 -2.98
N LYS A 307 -25.61 -19.00 -3.86
CA LYS A 307 -25.21 -19.05 -5.28
C LYS A 307 -23.68 -19.10 -5.45
N ASN A 308 -22.92 -18.52 -4.52
CA ASN A 308 -21.47 -18.32 -4.65
C ASN A 308 -20.67 -18.90 -3.47
N SER A 309 -21.11 -19.99 -2.87
CA SER A 309 -20.57 -20.55 -1.62
C SER A 309 -19.08 -20.96 -1.66
N PHE A 310 -18.50 -21.12 -2.85
CA PHE A 310 -17.04 -21.32 -3.04
C PHE A 310 -16.22 -20.03 -3.02
N THR A 311 -16.86 -18.87 -3.08
CA THR A 311 -16.21 -17.56 -3.21
C THR A 311 -16.67 -16.55 -2.16
N LEU A 312 -17.90 -16.63 -1.68
CA LEU A 312 -18.47 -15.68 -0.71
C LEU A 312 -19.00 -16.45 0.51
N MET A 313 -18.78 -15.90 1.70
CA MET A 313 -19.41 -16.37 2.94
C MET A 313 -19.75 -15.20 3.85
N GLN A 314 -20.60 -15.43 4.86
CA GLN A 314 -20.81 -14.46 5.94
C GLN A 314 -19.70 -14.58 6.99
N ALA A 315 -19.23 -13.44 7.49
CA ALA A 315 -18.41 -13.37 8.69
C ALA A 315 -19.03 -12.42 9.71
N THR A 316 -19.23 -12.92 10.92
CA THR A 316 -19.85 -12.15 12.00
C THR A 316 -18.91 -11.93 13.18
N ASN A 317 -17.75 -12.57 13.18
CA ASN A 317 -16.73 -12.40 14.21
C ASN A 317 -15.33 -12.66 13.62
N PRO A 318 -14.26 -12.34 14.36
CA PRO A 318 -12.90 -12.53 13.87
C PRO A 318 -12.52 -13.97 13.51
N GLU A 319 -13.09 -14.97 14.20
CA GLU A 319 -12.80 -16.38 13.93
C GLU A 319 -13.38 -16.78 12.56
N GLU A 320 -14.63 -16.38 12.27
CA GLU A 320 -15.27 -16.59 10.97
C GLU A 320 -14.62 -15.80 9.84
N LEU A 321 -14.21 -14.55 10.12
CA LEU A 321 -13.46 -13.73 9.17
C LEU A 321 -12.16 -14.42 8.75
N GLN A 322 -11.38 -14.90 9.73
CA GLN A 322 -10.14 -15.63 9.44
C GLN A 322 -10.40 -16.94 8.68
N SER A 323 -11.46 -17.68 9.04
CA SER A 323 -11.84 -18.91 8.32
C SER A 323 -12.12 -18.64 6.84
N GLY A 324 -12.80 -17.54 6.51
CA GLY A 324 -13.06 -17.16 5.12
C GLY A 324 -11.78 -16.90 4.33
N ILE A 325 -10.84 -16.16 4.93
CA ILE A 325 -9.53 -15.87 4.33
C ILE A 325 -8.74 -17.17 4.10
N ASP A 326 -8.69 -18.05 5.09
CA ASP A 326 -7.96 -19.32 5.02
C ASP A 326 -8.55 -20.26 3.94
N GLU A 327 -9.86 -20.15 3.67
CA GLU A 327 -10.55 -20.88 2.60
C GLU A 327 -10.46 -20.20 1.22
N GLY A 328 -9.83 -19.02 1.12
CA GLY A 328 -9.74 -18.24 -0.11
C GLY A 328 -11.08 -17.63 -0.57
N LYS A 329 -12.00 -17.39 0.38
CA LYS A 329 -13.30 -16.76 0.16
C LYS A 329 -13.27 -15.29 0.58
N ILE A 330 -14.12 -14.49 -0.03
CA ILE A 330 -14.45 -13.16 0.41
C ILE A 330 -15.40 -13.28 1.61
N ALA A 331 -15.01 -12.69 2.74
CA ALA A 331 -15.83 -12.60 3.94
C ALA A 331 -16.77 -11.39 3.89
N GLY A 332 -18.06 -11.63 3.69
CA GLY A 332 -19.11 -10.62 3.72
C GLY A 332 -19.55 -10.30 5.16
N ILE A 333 -19.51 -9.02 5.51
CA ILE A 333 -19.98 -8.50 6.80
C ILE A 333 -21.23 -7.65 6.52
N LEU A 334 -22.33 -7.90 7.23
CA LEU A 334 -23.56 -7.13 7.05
C LEU A 334 -23.55 -5.86 7.90
N ALA A 335 -24.04 -4.78 7.30
CA ALA A 335 -24.23 -3.50 7.95
C ALA A 335 -25.58 -2.86 7.62
N VAL A 336 -26.13 -2.11 8.56
CA VAL A 336 -27.34 -1.32 8.34
C VAL A 336 -26.97 0.15 8.25
N GLU A 337 -27.30 0.80 7.13
CA GLU A 337 -27.05 2.23 6.95
C GLU A 337 -28.29 3.03 7.39
N GLY A 338 -28.30 3.54 8.62
CA GLY A 338 -29.33 4.43 9.12
C GLY A 338 -30.20 3.80 10.20
N GLY A 339 -30.12 4.37 11.40
CA GLY A 339 -30.84 3.88 12.58
C GLY A 339 -32.36 3.99 12.51
N SER A 340 -32.95 4.65 11.53
CA SER A 340 -34.41 4.61 11.30
C SER A 340 -34.92 3.20 11.00
N ALA A 341 -34.04 2.30 10.53
CA ALA A 341 -34.35 0.90 10.23
C ALA A 341 -34.91 0.11 11.42
N ILE A 342 -34.62 0.53 12.66
CA ILE A 342 -35.09 -0.17 13.86
C ILE A 342 -36.47 0.30 14.32
N GLU A 343 -37.06 1.33 13.68
CA GLU A 343 -38.42 1.83 13.96
C GLU A 343 -38.69 2.11 15.44
N ASP A 344 -37.71 2.70 16.13
CA ASP A 344 -37.75 3.00 17.57
C ASP A 344 -37.97 1.76 18.47
N ASP A 345 -37.55 0.57 18.02
CA ASP A 345 -37.65 -0.70 18.75
C ASP A 345 -36.27 -1.35 18.94
N LEU A 346 -35.88 -1.57 20.20
CA LEU A 346 -34.61 -2.24 20.54
C LEU A 346 -34.62 -3.74 20.20
N ASN A 347 -35.79 -4.37 20.08
CA ASN A 347 -35.88 -5.77 19.65
C ASN A 347 -35.46 -5.91 18.19
N LYS A 348 -35.86 -4.98 17.32
CA LYS A 348 -35.45 -4.97 15.91
C LYS A 348 -33.94 -4.81 15.74
N LEU A 349 -33.31 -3.98 16.58
CA LEU A 349 -31.84 -3.90 16.64
C LEU A 349 -31.20 -5.24 17.01
N LYS A 350 -31.78 -5.95 17.99
CA LYS A 350 -31.30 -7.28 18.39
C LYS A 350 -31.49 -8.29 17.26
N GLU A 351 -32.63 -8.26 16.58
CA GLU A 351 -32.93 -9.14 15.45
C GLU A 351 -31.93 -8.93 14.30
N PHE A 352 -31.58 -7.69 13.96
CA PHE A 352 -30.49 -7.41 13.02
C PHE A 352 -29.16 -8.01 13.47
N TYR A 353 -28.81 -7.90 14.75
CA TYR A 353 -27.59 -8.52 15.27
C TYR A 353 -27.63 -10.05 15.16
N ASP A 354 -28.76 -10.67 15.51
CA ASP A 354 -28.96 -12.12 15.44
C ASP A 354 -28.88 -12.63 13.97
N LEU A 355 -29.27 -11.81 12.99
CA LEU A 355 -29.08 -12.07 11.55
C LEU A 355 -27.62 -11.92 11.08
N GLY A 356 -26.73 -11.42 11.94
CA GLY A 356 -25.31 -11.27 11.64
C GLY A 356 -24.87 -9.86 11.25
N VAL A 357 -25.71 -8.84 11.41
CA VAL A 357 -25.28 -7.43 11.26
C VAL A 357 -24.24 -7.09 12.33
N ARG A 358 -23.13 -6.44 11.92
CA ARG A 358 -22.01 -6.12 12.82
C ARG A 358 -21.67 -4.65 12.92
N TYR A 359 -22.24 -3.79 12.08
CA TYR A 359 -22.33 -2.37 12.41
C TYR A 359 -23.66 -1.77 11.96
N MET A 360 -24.03 -0.66 12.61
CA MET A 360 -25.15 0.17 12.17
C MET A 360 -24.73 1.64 12.16
N THR A 361 -24.99 2.32 11.04
CA THR A 361 -24.84 3.78 10.91
C THR A 361 -25.98 4.47 11.65
N ILE A 362 -25.65 5.39 12.56
CA ILE A 362 -26.64 5.96 13.48
C ILE A 362 -27.74 6.78 12.80
N THR A 363 -27.40 7.49 11.71
CA THR A 363 -28.37 8.22 10.89
C THR A 363 -28.04 8.03 9.42
N TRP A 364 -28.98 8.34 8.52
CA TRP A 364 -28.66 8.66 7.13
C TRP A 364 -28.70 10.18 6.93
N ASN A 365 -28.95 10.69 5.72
CA ASN A 365 -29.12 12.13 5.45
C ASN A 365 -30.40 12.76 6.05
N TYR A 366 -31.15 12.05 6.88
CA TYR A 366 -32.32 12.53 7.62
C TYR A 366 -32.24 12.08 9.09
N ASN A 367 -32.96 12.78 9.96
CA ASN A 367 -33.03 12.44 11.38
C ASN A 367 -33.87 11.18 11.59
N SER A 368 -33.56 10.42 12.63
CA SER A 368 -34.54 9.54 13.27
C SER A 368 -35.25 10.27 14.42
N ASN A 369 -36.20 9.63 15.08
CA ASN A 369 -36.81 10.16 16.30
C ASN A 369 -35.83 10.27 17.48
N TRP A 370 -34.63 9.69 17.35
CA TRP A 370 -33.67 9.56 18.45
C TRP A 370 -32.24 10.01 18.15
N ALA A 371 -31.93 10.38 16.91
CA ALA A 371 -30.63 10.91 16.51
C ALA A 371 -30.73 11.96 15.39
N VAL A 372 -29.83 12.94 15.43
CA VAL A 372 -29.75 14.03 14.43
C VAL A 372 -28.65 13.77 13.42
N SER A 373 -28.97 13.92 12.13
CA SER A 373 -28.02 13.74 11.03
C SER A 373 -27.15 14.97 10.80
N ALA A 374 -26.04 14.78 10.09
CA ALA A 374 -25.12 15.84 9.71
C ALA A 374 -25.72 16.85 8.73
N LYS A 375 -26.77 16.46 8.00
CA LYS A 375 -27.46 17.34 7.05
C LYS A 375 -28.39 18.33 7.76
N ASP A 376 -28.81 18.03 8.98
CA ASP A 376 -29.71 18.87 9.75
C ASP A 376 -29.03 20.18 10.20
N ALA A 377 -29.77 21.29 10.17
CA ALA A 377 -29.28 22.60 10.58
C ALA A 377 -28.94 22.66 12.08
N GLU A 378 -29.58 21.82 12.90
CA GLU A 378 -29.38 21.70 14.33
C GLU A 378 -28.34 20.63 14.70
N SER A 379 -27.62 20.05 13.73
CA SER A 379 -26.62 18.99 13.94
C SER A 379 -25.52 19.32 14.96
N LYS A 380 -25.32 20.61 15.28
CA LYS A 380 -24.37 21.09 16.29
C LYS A 380 -24.97 21.30 17.68
N THR A 381 -26.30 21.32 17.81
CA THR A 381 -27.00 21.71 19.05
C THR A 381 -27.93 20.62 19.56
N ARG A 382 -28.48 19.77 18.68
CA ARG A 382 -29.35 18.65 19.03
C ARG A 382 -28.68 17.33 18.63
N GLY A 383 -28.68 16.37 19.55
CA GLY A 383 -28.00 15.09 19.40
C GLY A 383 -28.93 13.91 19.71
N LEU A 384 -28.49 13.02 20.61
CA LEU A 384 -29.27 11.83 20.96
C LEU A 384 -30.44 12.15 21.90
N SER A 385 -31.57 11.47 21.71
CA SER A 385 -32.62 11.37 22.73
C SER A 385 -32.25 10.35 23.82
N GLU A 386 -33.07 10.25 24.88
CA GLU A 386 -32.89 9.19 25.89
C GLU A 386 -33.08 7.78 25.33
N PHE A 387 -33.96 7.62 24.32
CA PHE A 387 -34.07 6.36 23.59
C PHE A 387 -32.79 6.10 22.77
N GLY A 388 -32.25 7.12 22.10
CA GLY A 388 -30.99 7.00 21.34
C GLY A 388 -29.83 6.56 22.23
N LYS A 389 -29.74 7.05 23.47
CA LYS A 389 -28.75 6.56 24.45
C LYS A 389 -28.96 5.09 24.82
N GLN A 390 -30.20 4.58 24.82
CA GLN A 390 -30.47 3.15 25.04
C GLN A 390 -30.05 2.31 23.83
N VAL A 391 -30.26 2.81 22.60
CA VAL A 391 -29.78 2.18 21.36
C VAL A 391 -28.27 2.00 21.42
N ILE A 392 -27.51 3.06 21.74
CA ILE A 392 -26.05 2.98 21.85
C ILE A 392 -25.58 1.97 22.90
N LYS A 393 -26.24 1.93 24.07
CA LYS A 393 -25.92 0.93 25.12
C LYS A 393 -26.20 -0.49 24.67
N MET A 394 -27.28 -0.71 23.91
CA MET A 394 -27.62 -2.01 23.36
C MET A 394 -26.58 -2.46 22.33
N MET A 395 -26.17 -1.57 21.42
CA MET A 395 -25.09 -1.86 20.46
C MET A 395 -23.79 -2.25 21.17
N ASP A 396 -23.39 -1.51 22.20
CA ASP A 396 -22.22 -1.85 23.04
C ASP A 396 -22.36 -3.23 23.71
N SER A 397 -23.54 -3.53 24.25
CA SER A 397 -23.81 -4.81 24.92
C SER A 397 -23.80 -6.00 23.97
N LEU A 398 -24.19 -5.79 22.71
CA LEU A 398 -24.17 -6.82 21.68
C LEU A 398 -22.77 -7.01 21.07
N GLY A 399 -21.86 -6.04 21.23
CA GLY A 399 -20.63 -6.01 20.44
C GLY A 399 -20.92 -5.68 18.97
N MET A 400 -21.86 -4.78 18.73
CA MET A 400 -22.13 -4.18 17.42
C MET A 400 -21.35 -2.87 17.30
N ILE A 401 -20.63 -2.67 16.20
CA ILE A 401 -19.89 -1.44 15.95
C ILE A 401 -20.86 -0.29 15.70
N ILE A 402 -20.58 0.85 16.33
CA ILE A 402 -21.30 2.10 16.14
C ILE A 402 -20.64 2.88 15.02
N ASP A 403 -21.36 3.08 13.92
CA ASP A 403 -20.90 3.89 12.79
C ASP A 403 -21.52 5.30 12.82
N VAL A 404 -20.66 6.31 12.66
CA VAL A 404 -21.00 7.73 12.72
C VAL A 404 -20.86 8.45 11.38
N SER A 405 -20.69 7.73 10.27
CA SER A 405 -21.02 8.27 8.95
C SER A 405 -22.43 8.90 8.97
N HIS A 406 -22.64 9.93 8.14
CA HIS A 406 -23.86 10.76 8.12
C HIS A 406 -24.25 11.49 9.42
N THR A 407 -23.59 11.26 10.55
CA THR A 407 -24.13 11.59 11.87
C THR A 407 -23.78 13.02 12.31
N GLY A 408 -24.75 13.72 12.92
CA GLY A 408 -24.58 15.11 13.37
C GLY A 408 -23.52 15.25 14.46
N VAL A 409 -22.84 16.41 14.50
CA VAL A 409 -21.73 16.69 15.43
C VAL A 409 -22.12 16.43 16.88
N LYS A 410 -23.25 16.99 17.32
CA LYS A 410 -23.76 16.84 18.69
C LYS A 410 -24.17 15.40 19.00
N THR A 411 -24.70 14.68 18.01
CA THR A 411 -25.02 13.24 18.12
C THR A 411 -23.75 12.43 18.38
N ILE A 412 -22.66 12.67 17.64
CA ILE A 412 -21.36 12.01 17.87
C ILE A 412 -20.83 12.30 19.27
N GLU A 413 -20.90 13.56 19.71
CA GLU A 413 -20.51 13.94 21.08
C GLU A 413 -21.31 13.16 22.13
N ASP A 414 -22.64 13.05 21.97
CA ASP A 414 -23.49 12.29 22.88
C ASP A 414 -23.16 10.79 22.87
N ILE A 415 -22.93 10.19 21.70
CA ILE A 415 -22.49 8.79 21.58
C ILE A 415 -21.24 8.55 22.45
N LEU A 416 -20.24 9.43 22.35
CA LEU A 416 -18.97 9.31 23.09
C LEU A 416 -19.11 9.52 24.60
N THR A 417 -20.23 10.10 25.06
CA THR A 417 -20.56 10.12 26.50
C THR A 417 -21.09 8.77 27.00
N VAL A 418 -21.67 7.97 26.11
CA VAL A 418 -22.32 6.69 26.42
C VAL A 418 -21.36 5.52 26.24
N THR A 419 -20.70 5.41 25.09
CA THR A 419 -19.81 4.28 24.78
C THR A 419 -18.35 4.52 25.21
N LYS A 420 -17.65 3.41 25.48
CA LYS A 420 -16.17 3.35 25.61
C LYS A 420 -15.52 2.46 24.54
N ASN A 421 -16.34 1.76 23.75
CA ASN A 421 -15.87 1.00 22.61
C ASN A 421 -15.45 1.96 21.48
N PRO A 422 -14.59 1.51 20.56
CA PRO A 422 -14.30 2.24 19.33
C PRO A 422 -15.56 2.52 18.53
N ILE A 423 -15.66 3.73 17.98
CA ILE A 423 -16.64 4.07 16.94
C ILE A 423 -15.95 4.17 15.58
N ILE A 424 -16.67 3.94 14.48
CA ILE A 424 -16.13 4.14 13.13
C ILE A 424 -16.87 5.26 12.41
N ALA A 425 -16.26 5.85 11.40
CA ALA A 425 -16.96 6.49 10.30
C ALA A 425 -16.64 5.65 9.06
N SER A 426 -17.57 4.82 8.60
CA SER A 426 -17.33 3.82 7.55
C SER A 426 -16.96 4.44 6.19
N HIS A 427 -17.45 5.63 5.88
CA HIS A 427 -17.26 6.35 4.60
C HIS A 427 -17.44 7.86 4.78
N SER A 428 -16.34 8.56 5.03
CA SER A 428 -16.34 10.02 5.21
C SER A 428 -15.08 10.69 4.67
N GLY A 429 -15.20 11.95 4.26
CA GLY A 429 -14.07 12.79 3.85
C GLY A 429 -13.62 13.78 4.93
N VAL A 430 -12.72 14.69 4.56
CA VAL A 430 -12.13 15.71 5.44
C VAL A 430 -12.73 17.07 5.13
N TRP A 431 -13.38 17.68 6.13
CA TRP A 431 -14.13 18.92 5.94
C TRP A 431 -13.22 20.10 5.60
N LYS A 432 -11.99 20.11 6.13
CA LYS A 432 -11.00 21.15 5.85
C LYS A 432 -10.57 21.20 4.39
N LEU A 433 -10.53 20.04 3.72
CA LEU A 433 -10.14 19.92 2.30
C LEU A 433 -11.32 20.22 1.39
N ASN A 434 -12.51 19.72 1.75
CA ASN A 434 -13.76 20.07 1.09
C ASN A 434 -14.86 20.30 2.13
N ASN A 435 -15.31 21.55 2.24
CA ASN A 435 -16.37 21.96 3.18
C ASN A 435 -17.72 21.42 2.68
N HIS A 436 -17.98 20.18 3.03
CA HIS A 436 -19.21 19.44 2.77
C HIS A 436 -19.71 18.85 4.10
N TYR A 437 -21.02 18.89 4.37
CA TYR A 437 -21.58 18.45 5.66
C TYR A 437 -21.36 16.97 5.96
N ARG A 438 -21.14 16.14 4.92
CA ARG A 438 -20.78 14.71 5.07
C ARG A 438 -19.33 14.46 5.45
N ASN A 439 -18.49 15.48 5.44
CA ASN A 439 -17.09 15.35 5.81
C ASN A 439 -16.86 15.69 7.29
N LEU A 440 -15.89 15.02 7.88
CA LEU A 440 -15.54 15.17 9.28
C LEU A 440 -14.71 16.43 9.50
N THR A 441 -15.09 17.21 10.51
CA THR A 441 -14.24 18.29 11.05
C THR A 441 -13.06 17.71 11.83
N ASP A 442 -12.01 18.51 12.02
CA ASP A 442 -10.83 18.11 12.81
C ASP A 442 -11.22 17.61 14.21
N ALA A 443 -12.20 18.26 14.85
CA ALA A 443 -12.71 17.87 16.16
C ALA A 443 -13.35 16.47 16.14
N GLN A 444 -14.13 16.15 15.09
CA GLN A 444 -14.72 14.82 14.92
C GLN A 444 -13.63 13.77 14.64
N ILE A 445 -12.66 14.05 13.76
CA ILE A 445 -11.53 13.16 13.46
C ILE A 445 -10.76 12.83 14.74
N ILE A 446 -10.42 13.85 15.55
CA ILE A 446 -9.75 13.68 16.84
C ILE A 446 -10.60 12.86 17.81
N SER A 447 -11.92 13.06 17.83
CA SER A 447 -12.83 12.37 18.75
C SER A 447 -12.96 10.89 18.39
N ILE A 448 -13.05 10.56 17.09
CA ILE A 448 -13.02 9.18 16.60
C ILE A 448 -11.68 8.53 16.97
N ALA A 449 -10.55 9.20 16.72
CA ALA A 449 -9.23 8.67 17.10
C ALA A 449 -9.09 8.45 18.62
N LYS A 450 -9.60 9.36 19.46
CA LYS A 450 -9.61 9.22 20.94
C LYS A 450 -10.46 8.04 21.42
N SER A 451 -11.51 7.68 20.69
CA SER A 451 -12.27 6.45 20.96
C SER A 451 -11.51 5.17 20.59
N ARG A 452 -10.34 5.30 19.95
CA ARG A 452 -9.59 4.24 19.26
C ARG A 452 -10.34 3.75 18.02
N GLY A 453 -11.10 4.65 17.40
CA GLY A 453 -11.96 4.38 16.26
C GLY A 453 -11.23 4.20 14.94
N LEU A 454 -11.98 4.36 13.85
CA LEU A 454 -11.51 4.20 12.49
C LEU A 454 -12.28 5.13 11.53
N ILE A 455 -11.62 5.62 10.49
CA ILE A 455 -12.21 6.48 9.46
C ILE A 455 -11.96 5.84 8.10
N GLY A 456 -13.00 5.31 7.48
CA GLY A 456 -13.01 4.90 6.08
C GLY A 456 -13.08 6.13 5.17
N VAL A 457 -12.06 6.31 4.33
CA VAL A 457 -12.00 7.45 3.41
C VAL A 457 -12.88 7.17 2.19
N VAL A 458 -13.89 8.03 2.01
CA VAL A 458 -14.90 7.91 0.96
C VAL A 458 -14.38 8.16 -0.45
N PHE A 459 -14.88 7.43 -1.45
CA PHE A 459 -14.53 7.64 -2.86
C PHE A 459 -15.58 8.45 -3.63
N TYR A 460 -16.47 9.17 -2.95
CA TYR A 460 -17.41 10.04 -3.65
C TYR A 460 -16.75 11.38 -4.03
N LYS A 461 -16.61 11.66 -5.33
CA LYS A 461 -15.98 12.87 -5.86
C LYS A 461 -16.50 14.15 -5.21
N SER A 462 -17.83 14.28 -5.08
CA SER A 462 -18.48 15.46 -4.49
C SER A 462 -18.10 15.70 -3.02
N PHE A 463 -17.72 14.64 -2.30
CA PHE A 463 -17.26 14.74 -0.91
C PHE A 463 -15.76 15.01 -0.85
N LEU A 464 -14.99 14.55 -1.82
CA LEU A 464 -13.53 14.76 -1.85
C LEU A 464 -13.13 16.17 -2.32
N SER A 465 -13.77 16.71 -3.35
CA SER A 465 -13.41 18.02 -3.87
C SER A 465 -14.55 18.67 -4.66
N ARG A 466 -14.50 20.00 -4.77
CA ARG A 466 -15.36 20.77 -5.69
C ARG A 466 -14.76 20.91 -7.08
N SER A 467 -13.52 20.44 -7.27
CA SER A 467 -12.88 20.36 -8.59
C SER A 467 -13.51 19.25 -9.43
N ASN A 468 -13.47 19.41 -10.75
CA ASN A 468 -13.82 18.33 -11.68
C ASN A 468 -12.73 17.25 -11.74
N ASP A 469 -11.48 17.61 -11.41
CA ASP A 469 -10.31 16.75 -11.51
C ASP A 469 -10.06 15.98 -10.20
N VAL A 470 -11.00 15.09 -9.86
CA VAL A 470 -10.87 14.22 -8.68
C VAL A 470 -10.27 12.88 -9.10
N THR A 471 -9.11 12.57 -8.54
CA THR A 471 -8.28 11.40 -8.86
C THR A 471 -7.88 10.64 -7.60
N ILE A 472 -7.20 9.51 -7.76
CA ILE A 472 -6.59 8.77 -6.65
C ILE A 472 -5.72 9.64 -5.73
N GLU A 473 -5.05 10.66 -6.27
CA GLU A 473 -4.24 11.61 -5.49
C GLU A 473 -5.11 12.47 -4.56
N THR A 474 -6.35 12.75 -4.93
CA THR A 474 -7.30 13.47 -4.05
C THR A 474 -7.68 12.62 -2.84
N VAL A 475 -7.82 11.30 -3.02
CA VAL A 475 -8.03 10.37 -1.90
C VAL A 475 -6.80 10.34 -1.00
N ILE A 476 -5.59 10.28 -1.57
CA ILE A 476 -4.34 10.32 -0.80
C ILE A 476 -4.21 11.63 -0.01
N GLN A 477 -4.64 12.78 -0.55
CA GLN A 477 -4.66 14.05 0.20
C GLN A 477 -5.55 13.99 1.45
N HIS A 478 -6.69 13.31 1.37
CA HIS A 478 -7.56 13.08 2.54
C HIS A 478 -6.89 12.15 3.57
N ILE A 479 -6.26 11.06 3.10
CA ILE A 479 -5.48 10.14 3.95
C ILE A 479 -4.33 10.88 4.64
N ASP A 480 -3.54 11.68 3.89
CA ASP A 480 -2.43 12.49 4.41
C ASP A 480 -2.90 13.45 5.50
N TYR A 481 -4.04 14.11 5.29
CA TYR A 481 -4.59 15.04 6.25
C TYR A 481 -4.95 14.34 7.56
N ILE A 482 -5.63 13.19 7.50
CA ILE A 482 -6.00 12.40 8.68
C ILE A 482 -4.72 11.88 9.36
N LYS A 483 -3.77 11.33 8.61
CA LYS A 483 -2.48 10.84 9.12
C LYS A 483 -1.72 11.95 9.85
N LYS A 484 -1.67 13.15 9.28
CA LYS A 484 -1.02 14.31 9.92
C LYS A 484 -1.72 14.72 11.22
N LEU A 485 -3.04 14.59 11.28
CA LEU A 485 -3.83 15.05 12.43
C LEU A 485 -3.83 14.05 13.59
N VAL A 486 -3.99 12.76 13.30
CA VAL A 486 -4.18 11.72 14.32
C VAL A 486 -3.26 10.50 14.17
N GLY A 487 -2.53 10.37 13.07
CA GLY A 487 -1.67 9.22 12.79
C GLY A 487 -2.33 8.14 11.95
N ILE A 488 -1.52 7.16 11.53
CA ILE A 488 -1.90 6.12 10.55
C ILE A 488 -2.92 5.10 11.08
N ASN A 489 -2.98 4.88 12.40
CA ASN A 489 -3.75 3.79 13.05
C ASN A 489 -5.29 3.97 13.00
N PHE A 490 -5.78 5.04 12.39
CA PHE A 490 -7.17 5.49 12.41
C PHE A 490 -7.77 5.62 11.01
N ILE A 491 -7.09 5.11 9.99
CA ILE A 491 -7.48 5.26 8.58
C ILE A 491 -7.82 3.88 8.01
N ALA A 492 -8.89 3.82 7.22
CA ALA A 492 -9.32 2.67 6.45
C ALA A 492 -9.87 3.09 5.08
N LEU A 493 -10.26 2.10 4.28
CA LEU A 493 -11.00 2.27 3.03
C LEU A 493 -12.51 2.24 3.31
N GLY A 494 -13.28 3.05 2.58
CA GLY A 494 -14.72 3.14 2.76
C GLY A 494 -15.38 3.69 1.51
N SER A 495 -15.35 2.90 0.44
CA SER A 495 -15.49 3.35 -0.94
C SER A 495 -16.80 4.07 -1.20
N ASP A 496 -17.92 3.58 -0.64
CA ASP A 496 -19.28 3.98 -1.01
C ASP A 496 -19.61 3.51 -2.44
N PHE A 497 -18.95 2.44 -2.92
CA PHE A 497 -19.23 1.83 -4.21
C PHE A 497 -20.69 1.37 -4.29
N ASP A 498 -21.29 1.57 -5.47
CA ASP A 498 -22.69 1.32 -5.79
C ASP A 498 -23.70 2.20 -5.02
N GLY A 499 -23.26 3.08 -4.12
CA GLY A 499 -24.08 4.08 -3.40
C GLY A 499 -24.56 5.27 -4.24
N GLY A 500 -24.65 5.12 -5.57
CA GLY A 500 -25.02 6.20 -6.49
C GLY A 500 -23.95 7.29 -6.66
N ILE A 501 -22.69 6.96 -6.39
CA ILE A 501 -21.58 7.91 -6.41
C ILE A 501 -20.90 8.02 -7.78
N THR A 502 -20.21 9.14 -7.98
CA THR A 502 -19.16 9.22 -9.01
C THR A 502 -17.80 9.07 -8.33
N THR A 503 -16.96 8.18 -8.84
CA THR A 503 -15.68 7.79 -8.23
C THR A 503 -14.48 8.54 -8.84
N PRO A 504 -13.37 8.75 -8.08
CA PRO A 504 -12.12 9.30 -8.56
C PRO A 504 -11.57 8.54 -9.77
N VAL A 505 -10.89 9.26 -10.65
CA VAL A 505 -10.11 8.63 -11.73
C VAL A 505 -8.99 7.77 -11.13
N GLY A 506 -8.90 6.53 -11.58
CA GLY A 506 -8.02 5.48 -11.04
C GLY A 506 -8.63 4.64 -9.93
N LEU A 507 -9.89 4.91 -9.53
CA LEU A 507 -10.66 4.19 -8.51
C LEU A 507 -12.09 3.92 -8.97
N GLU A 508 -12.26 3.53 -10.24
CA GLU A 508 -13.56 3.41 -10.87
C GLU A 508 -14.47 2.34 -10.24
N ASP A 509 -13.88 1.24 -9.79
CA ASP A 509 -14.58 0.06 -9.28
C ASP A 509 -13.70 -0.74 -8.28
N ALA A 510 -14.26 -1.82 -7.71
CA ALA A 510 -13.59 -2.63 -6.70
C ALA A 510 -12.29 -3.30 -7.19
N SER A 511 -12.05 -3.41 -8.51
CA SER A 511 -10.78 -3.95 -9.04
C SER A 511 -9.59 -3.01 -8.87
N LYS A 512 -9.80 -1.77 -8.41
CA LYS A 512 -8.79 -0.70 -8.41
C LYS A 512 -8.02 -0.54 -7.10
N PHE A 513 -8.30 -1.30 -6.04
CA PHE A 513 -7.53 -1.22 -4.79
C PHE A 513 -6.01 -1.48 -4.95
N PRO A 514 -5.53 -2.34 -5.86
CA PRO A 514 -4.09 -2.43 -6.17
C PRO A 514 -3.49 -1.11 -6.67
N ALA A 515 -4.25 -0.32 -7.44
CA ALA A 515 -3.78 0.99 -7.91
C ALA A 515 -3.61 1.98 -6.75
N LEU A 516 -4.50 1.95 -5.75
CA LEU A 516 -4.35 2.76 -4.53
C LEU A 516 -3.14 2.35 -3.71
N THR A 517 -2.90 1.04 -3.60
CA THR A 517 -1.72 0.49 -2.93
C THR A 517 -0.44 1.02 -3.58
N TYR A 518 -0.35 0.93 -4.91
CA TYR A 518 0.79 1.47 -5.65
C TYR A 518 0.94 2.99 -5.47
N ALA A 519 -0.16 3.73 -5.56
CA ALA A 519 -0.14 5.18 -5.41
C ALA A 519 0.32 5.62 -4.01
N LEU A 520 -0.14 4.97 -2.93
CA LEU A 520 0.31 5.22 -1.57
C LEU A 520 1.82 4.95 -1.41
N LEU A 521 2.31 3.81 -1.90
CA LEU A 521 3.74 3.47 -1.84
C LEU A 521 4.59 4.46 -2.63
N LYS A 522 4.13 4.85 -3.83
CA LYS A 522 4.79 5.87 -4.66
C LYS A 522 4.80 7.23 -3.97
N HIS A 523 3.77 7.56 -3.19
CA HIS A 523 3.67 8.77 -2.38
C HIS A 523 4.53 8.73 -1.12
N GLY A 524 5.20 7.61 -0.83
CA GLY A 524 6.15 7.47 0.27
C GLY A 524 5.60 6.84 1.54
N TYR A 525 4.40 6.25 1.49
CA TYR A 525 3.93 5.39 2.58
C TYR A 525 4.79 4.13 2.66
N THR A 526 5.08 3.67 3.88
CA THR A 526 5.78 2.38 4.07
C THR A 526 4.84 1.20 3.83
N ASN A 527 5.38 0.02 3.52
CA ASN A 527 4.59 -1.21 3.37
C ASN A 527 3.68 -1.47 4.59
N SER A 528 4.19 -1.23 5.80
CA SER A 528 3.42 -1.40 7.04
C SER A 528 2.26 -0.40 7.15
N GLU A 529 2.46 0.87 6.77
CA GLU A 529 1.40 1.87 6.82
C GLU A 529 0.30 1.59 5.77
N VAL A 530 0.69 1.11 4.59
CA VAL A 530 -0.27 0.69 3.56
C VAL A 530 -1.11 -0.49 4.05
N LYS A 531 -0.49 -1.53 4.62
CA LYS A 531 -1.21 -2.68 5.22
C LYS A 531 -2.18 -2.28 6.32
N GLN A 532 -1.85 -1.25 7.11
CA GLN A 532 -2.75 -0.69 8.12
C GLN A 532 -3.99 -0.04 7.48
N ILE A 533 -3.80 0.79 6.44
CA ILE A 533 -4.89 1.43 5.71
C ILE A 533 -5.79 0.40 5.02
N LEU A 534 -5.21 -0.60 4.35
CA LEU A 534 -5.95 -1.58 3.56
C LEU A 534 -6.88 -2.45 4.42
N GLY A 535 -6.52 -2.72 5.68
CA GLY A 535 -7.40 -3.49 6.56
C GLY A 535 -6.87 -3.81 7.96
N GLY A 536 -5.56 -3.66 8.20
CA GLY A 536 -5.00 -3.93 9.53
C GLY A 536 -5.63 -3.10 10.65
N ASN A 537 -6.00 -1.85 10.37
CA ASN A 537 -6.70 -0.99 11.33
C ASN A 537 -8.15 -1.44 11.60
N PHE A 538 -8.84 -1.99 10.60
CA PHE A 538 -10.17 -2.56 10.78
C PHE A 538 -10.13 -3.80 11.67
N LEU A 539 -9.20 -4.72 11.42
CA LEU A 539 -9.06 -5.94 12.22
C LEU A 539 -8.94 -5.61 13.71
N ARG A 540 -8.21 -4.55 14.08
CA ARG A 540 -8.12 -4.08 15.46
C ARG A 540 -9.49 -3.72 16.06
N VAL A 541 -10.29 -2.93 15.34
CA VAL A 541 -11.62 -2.51 15.80
C VAL A 541 -12.58 -3.69 15.85
N PHE A 542 -12.61 -4.52 14.79
CA PHE A 542 -13.48 -5.69 14.71
C PHE A 542 -13.16 -6.71 15.80
N ASN A 543 -11.89 -6.98 16.08
CA ASN A 543 -11.46 -7.83 17.19
C ASN A 543 -11.89 -7.28 18.55
N GLU A 544 -11.80 -5.96 18.75
CA GLU A 544 -12.14 -5.36 20.02
C GLU A 544 -13.65 -5.33 20.30
N VAL A 545 -14.47 -5.10 19.28
CA VAL A 545 -15.92 -4.94 19.41
C VAL A 545 -16.65 -6.26 19.20
N CYS A 546 -16.40 -6.93 18.08
CA CYS A 546 -17.10 -8.16 17.67
C CYS A 546 -16.39 -9.44 18.16
N GLY A 547 -15.15 -9.37 18.64
CA GLY A 547 -14.39 -10.52 19.16
C GLY A 547 -14.62 -10.85 20.64
N LYS A 548 -15.29 -9.96 21.40
CA LYS A 548 -15.61 -10.22 22.81
C LYS A 548 -16.75 -11.24 22.90
N LYS A 549 -16.44 -12.52 23.15
CA LYS A 549 -17.45 -13.48 23.62
C LYS A 549 -18.07 -12.93 24.91
N ASN A 550 -19.40 -12.74 24.90
CA ASN A 550 -20.22 -12.24 26.00
C ASN A 550 -19.63 -12.58 27.38
N ARG A 551 -19.28 -11.55 28.17
CA ARG A 551 -18.92 -11.68 29.58
C ARG A 551 -20.15 -11.62 30.46
#